data_AF-U2P117-F1
#
_entry.id   AF-U2P117-F1
#
_cell.length_a   1.000
_cell.length_b   1.000
_cell.length_c   1.000
_cell.angle_alpha   90.00
_cell.angle_beta   90.00
_cell.angle_gamma   90.00
#
_symmetry.space_group_name_H-M   'P 1'
#
loop_
_entity.id
_entity.type
_entity.pdbx_description
1 polymer ?
#
loop_
_entity_poly.entity_id
_entity_poly.type
_entity_poly.pdbx_seq_one_letter_code
_entity_poly.pdbx_strand_id
1 'polypeptide(L)'
;MSNEFLSAIKICYYDDIKKTFRWWNFVEVDNDALQATYKKLADLLGDDLMMKFYQEFRGTQLSLPMKLYDREGAAKAVRRHYPEMTVKELADTYGYTQRWVKQELKQAKTDQ
;
A
#
# COMPACT_ATOMS: atom_id res chain seq x y z
N MET A 1 17.63 24.58 9.80
CA MET A 1 16.99 23.40 10.39
C MET A 1 17.48 22.19 9.60
N SER A 2 18.58 21.58 10.03
CA SER A 2 19.33 20.61 9.22
C SER A 2 18.52 19.33 8.97
N ASN A 3 18.76 18.72 7.79
CA ASN A 3 18.11 17.50 7.30
C ASN A 3 18.23 16.31 8.30
N GLU A 4 19.18 16.40 9.22
CA GLU A 4 19.43 15.44 10.29
C GLU A 4 18.34 15.45 11.37
N PHE A 5 17.72 16.59 11.68
CA PHE A 5 16.64 16.67 12.67
C PHE A 5 15.34 16.03 12.18
N LEU A 6 15.01 16.18 10.89
CA LEU A 6 13.83 15.53 10.30
C LEU A 6 14.03 14.02 10.14
N SER A 7 15.26 13.59 9.83
CA SER A 7 15.68 12.18 9.88
C SER A 7 15.51 11.58 11.28
N ALA A 8 16.03 12.26 12.30
CA ALA A 8 15.94 11.83 13.69
C ALA A 8 14.49 11.76 14.19
N ILE A 9 13.63 12.72 13.85
CA ILE A 9 12.21 12.69 14.24
C ILE A 9 11.48 11.51 13.56
N LYS A 10 11.79 11.20 12.30
CA LYS A 10 11.18 10.07 11.59
C LYS A 10 11.63 8.71 12.15
N ILE A 11 12.89 8.61 12.57
CA ILE A 11 13.45 7.43 13.24
C ILE A 11 12.88 7.30 14.65
N CYS A 12 12.84 8.36 15.45
CA CYS A 12 12.27 8.33 16.79
C CYS A 12 10.78 7.99 16.79
N TYR A 13 9.99 8.50 15.83
CA TYR A 13 8.58 8.10 15.69
C TYR A 13 8.43 6.62 15.29
N TYR A 14 9.28 6.12 14.39
CA TYR A 14 9.29 4.70 13.99
C TYR A 14 9.80 3.76 15.08
N ASP A 15 10.73 4.21 15.92
CA ASP A 15 11.32 3.44 17.01
C ASP A 15 10.47 3.47 18.30
N ASP A 16 9.72 4.55 18.56
CA ASP A 16 8.79 4.60 19.69
C ASP A 16 7.55 3.74 19.46
N ILE A 17 7.04 3.63 18.21
CA ILE A 17 6.01 2.64 17.86
C ILE A 17 6.49 1.22 18.21
N LYS A 18 7.77 0.90 17.94
CA LYS A 18 8.35 -0.43 18.25
C LYS A 18 8.57 -0.70 19.73
N LYS A 19 8.76 0.32 20.58
CA LYS A 19 8.98 0.14 22.01
C LYS A 19 7.71 -0.21 22.78
N THR A 20 6.56 0.32 22.37
CA THR A 20 5.25 -0.10 22.90
C THR A 20 4.81 -1.45 22.30
N PHE A 21 5.25 -1.78 21.07
CA PHE A 21 5.00 -3.05 20.38
C PHE A 21 5.69 -4.28 21.02
N ARG A 22 6.78 -4.06 21.75
CA ARG A 22 7.62 -5.15 22.31
C ARG A 22 6.93 -6.00 23.37
N TRP A 23 5.88 -5.51 24.00
CA TRP A 23 5.10 -6.24 25.02
C TRP A 23 3.99 -7.13 24.44
N TRP A 24 3.57 -6.92 23.19
CA TRP A 24 2.51 -7.70 22.53
C TRP A 24 3.01 -8.74 21.52
N ASN A 25 4.27 -8.63 21.07
CA ASN A 25 4.92 -9.58 20.16
C ASN A 25 5.18 -10.99 20.73
N PHE A 26 4.74 -11.27 21.95
CA PHE A 26 4.92 -12.58 22.60
C PHE A 26 3.62 -13.33 22.87
N VAL A 27 2.46 -12.76 22.51
CA VAL A 27 1.21 -13.50 22.57
C VAL A 27 1.20 -14.43 21.36
N GLU A 28 1.44 -15.72 21.59
CA GLU A 28 1.22 -16.75 20.57
C GLU A 28 -0.23 -16.63 20.08
N VAL A 29 -0.38 -16.48 18.77
CA VAL A 29 -1.69 -16.36 18.15
C VAL A 29 -2.32 -17.74 18.14
N ASP A 30 -3.41 -17.90 18.89
CA ASP A 30 -4.26 -19.08 18.81
C ASP A 30 -5.03 -19.07 17.49
N ASN A 31 -4.45 -19.72 16.49
CA ASN A 31 -4.97 -19.80 15.12
C ASN A 31 -6.31 -20.55 15.01
N ASP A 32 -6.67 -21.37 16.00
CA ASP A 32 -7.95 -22.10 16.02
C ASP A 32 -9.09 -21.23 16.55
N ALA A 33 -8.77 -20.23 17.38
CA ALA A 33 -9.74 -19.27 17.91
C ALA A 33 -9.92 -18.01 17.03
N LEU A 34 -9.13 -17.85 15.95
CA LEU A 34 -9.23 -16.70 15.06
C LEU A 34 -10.57 -16.68 14.28
N GLN A 35 -11.12 -15.47 14.12
CA GLN A 35 -12.20 -15.25 13.16
C GLN A 35 -11.73 -15.59 11.74
N ALA A 36 -12.63 -16.08 10.90
CA ALA A 36 -12.31 -16.58 9.55
C ALA A 36 -11.53 -15.58 8.68
N THR A 37 -11.82 -14.28 8.80
CA THR A 37 -11.09 -13.22 8.07
C THR A 37 -9.63 -13.14 8.50
N TYR A 38 -9.36 -13.15 9.81
CA TYR A 38 -8.00 -13.07 10.33
C TYR A 38 -7.24 -14.37 10.14
N LYS A 39 -7.92 -15.53 10.17
CA LYS A 39 -7.31 -16.80 9.78
C LYS A 39 -6.81 -16.77 8.34
N LYS A 40 -7.63 -16.31 7.40
CA LYS A 40 -7.21 -16.12 5.99
C LYS A 40 -6.05 -15.13 5.85
N LEU A 41 -6.03 -14.07 6.66
CA LEU A 41 -4.92 -13.10 6.65
C LEU A 41 -3.64 -13.71 7.24
N ALA A 42 -3.74 -14.50 8.30
CA ALA A 42 -2.62 -15.22 8.89
C ALA A 42 -2.06 -16.27 7.92
N ASP A 43 -2.92 -17.05 7.26
CA ASP A 43 -2.52 -18.02 6.24
C ASP A 43 -1.82 -17.36 5.04
N LEU A 44 -2.24 -16.14 4.66
CA LEU A 44 -1.70 -15.42 3.50
C LEU A 44 -0.43 -14.63 3.81
N LEU A 45 -0.36 -13.98 4.98
CA LEU A 45 0.66 -12.98 5.32
C LEU A 45 1.53 -13.38 6.52
N GLY A 46 1.16 -14.43 7.26
CA GLY A 46 1.73 -14.78 8.55
C GLY A 46 1.13 -13.97 9.72
N ASP A 47 1.30 -14.51 10.92
CA ASP A 47 0.73 -13.96 12.17
C ASP A 47 1.18 -12.52 12.45
N ASP A 48 2.46 -12.20 12.20
CA ASP A 48 3.03 -10.87 12.44
C ASP A 48 2.35 -9.76 11.63
N LEU A 49 2.12 -10.01 10.33
CA LEU A 49 1.49 -9.04 9.43
C LEU A 49 -0.01 -8.99 9.65
N MET A 50 -0.64 -10.13 9.92
CA MET A 50 -2.04 -10.19 10.33
C MET A 50 -2.29 -9.36 11.59
N MET A 51 -1.42 -9.45 12.59
CA MET A 51 -1.55 -8.70 13.84
C MET A 51 -1.42 -7.19 13.63
N LYS A 52 -0.50 -6.74 12.77
CA LYS A 52 -0.41 -5.33 12.36
C LYS A 52 -1.69 -4.87 11.69
N PHE A 53 -2.23 -5.67 10.77
CA PHE A 53 -3.50 -5.36 10.10
C PHE A 53 -4.66 -5.27 11.10
N TYR A 54 -4.75 -6.20 12.05
CA TYR A 54 -5.75 -6.17 13.11
C TYR A 54 -5.64 -4.88 13.95
N GLN A 55 -4.44 -4.50 14.38
CA GLN A 55 -4.26 -3.32 15.21
C GLN A 55 -4.69 -2.03 14.52
N GLU A 56 -4.37 -1.89 13.23
CA GLU A 56 -4.70 -0.69 12.46
C GLU A 56 -6.19 -0.62 12.09
N PHE A 57 -6.83 -1.74 11.79
CA PHE A 57 -8.16 -1.75 11.18
C PHE A 57 -9.29 -2.32 12.06
N ARG A 58 -9.00 -2.85 13.26
CA ARG A 58 -10.03 -3.39 14.15
C ARG A 58 -11.11 -2.35 14.47
N GLY A 59 -12.37 -2.79 14.45
CA GLY A 59 -13.52 -1.90 14.67
C GLY A 59 -13.91 -1.03 13.47
N THR A 60 -13.22 -1.16 12.34
CA THR A 60 -13.57 -0.46 11.09
C THR A 60 -14.20 -1.41 10.08
N GLN A 61 -15.13 -0.89 9.27
CA GLN A 61 -15.63 -1.61 8.09
C GLN A 61 -14.75 -1.27 6.89
N LEU A 62 -13.97 -2.25 6.42
CA LEU A 62 -13.12 -2.08 5.24
C LEU A 62 -13.88 -2.44 3.96
N SER A 63 -13.85 -1.56 2.97
CA SER A 63 -14.26 -1.83 1.59
C SER A 63 -13.03 -1.71 0.70
N LEU A 64 -12.55 -2.86 0.21
CA LEU A 64 -11.37 -2.91 -0.66
C LEU A 64 -11.81 -2.70 -2.12
N PRO A 65 -11.22 -1.72 -2.84
CA PRO A 65 -11.52 -1.52 -4.26
C PRO A 65 -11.01 -2.69 -5.09
N MET A 66 -11.70 -2.99 -6.20
CA MET A 66 -11.27 -4.03 -7.15
C MET A 66 -9.93 -3.72 -7.83
N LYS A 67 -9.61 -2.43 -7.98
CA LYS A 67 -8.36 -1.97 -8.60
C LYS A 67 -7.35 -1.63 -7.52
N LEU A 68 -6.12 -2.08 -7.73
CA LEU A 68 -5.00 -1.78 -6.84
C LEU A 68 -4.62 -0.29 -6.87
N TYR A 69 -4.60 0.31 -8.06
CA TYR A 69 -4.24 1.71 -8.26
C TYR A 69 -5.48 2.57 -8.50
N ASP A 70 -5.52 3.71 -7.82
CA ASP A 70 -6.49 4.76 -8.10
C ASP A 70 -6.21 5.40 -9.47
N ARG A 71 -7.21 6.10 -10.02
CA ARG A 71 -7.10 6.67 -11.37
C ARG A 71 -6.05 7.78 -11.42
N GLU A 72 -6.02 8.64 -10.41
CA GLU A 72 -5.14 9.81 -10.41
C GLU A 72 -3.67 9.40 -10.21
N GLY A 73 -3.40 8.52 -9.24
CA GLY A 73 -2.06 7.97 -9.03
C GLY A 73 -1.56 7.20 -10.24
N ALA A 74 -2.40 6.36 -10.85
CA ALA A 74 -2.05 5.66 -12.10
C ALA A 74 -1.73 6.64 -13.24
N ALA A 75 -2.51 7.71 -13.42
CA ALA A 75 -2.27 8.68 -14.48
C ALA A 75 -0.94 9.43 -14.31
N LYS A 76 -0.61 9.82 -13.07
CA LYS A 76 0.70 10.41 -12.74
C LYS A 76 1.84 9.44 -13.04
N ALA A 77 1.68 8.18 -12.66
CA ALA A 77 2.69 7.15 -12.89
C ALA A 77 2.90 6.85 -14.38
N VAL A 78 1.81 6.76 -15.17
CA VAL A 78 1.86 6.61 -16.63
C VAL A 78 2.66 7.72 -17.30
N ARG A 79 2.44 8.98 -16.91
CA ARG A 79 3.21 10.12 -17.47
C ARG A 79 4.67 10.09 -17.08
N ARG A 80 4.98 9.64 -15.85
CA ARG A 80 6.35 9.57 -15.33
C ARG A 80 7.18 8.48 -16.02
N HIS A 81 6.58 7.32 -16.30
CA HIS A 81 7.30 6.15 -16.84
C HIS A 81 7.23 6.04 -18.37
N TYR A 82 6.49 6.91 -19.05
CA TYR A 82 6.51 7.00 -20.50
C TYR A 82 7.59 7.99 -20.96
N PRO A 83 8.40 7.68 -21.99
CA PRO A 83 8.32 6.53 -22.91
C PRO A 83 9.18 5.31 -22.51
N GLU A 84 9.78 5.29 -21.32
CA GLU A 84 10.64 4.17 -20.87
C GLU A 84 9.89 2.83 -20.87
N MET A 85 8.62 2.85 -20.49
CA MET A 85 7.68 1.72 -20.60
C MET A 85 6.75 1.90 -21.80
N THR A 86 6.46 0.79 -22.47
CA THR A 86 5.48 0.76 -23.56
C THR A 86 4.05 0.95 -23.04
N VAL A 87 3.13 1.38 -23.91
CA VAL A 87 1.71 1.53 -23.59
C VAL A 87 1.09 0.22 -23.04
N LYS A 88 1.55 -0.93 -23.53
CA LYS A 88 1.08 -2.24 -23.06
C LYS A 88 1.56 -2.52 -21.64
N GLU A 89 2.86 -2.34 -21.36
CA GLU A 89 3.41 -2.56 -20.02
C GLU A 89 2.78 -1.63 -18.99
N LEU A 90 2.53 -0.38 -19.35
CA LEU A 90 1.82 0.58 -18.51
C LEU A 90 0.38 0.15 -18.22
N ALA A 91 -0.34 -0.33 -19.24
CA ALA A 91 -1.70 -0.83 -19.11
C ALA A 91 -1.76 -2.04 -18.16
N ASP A 92 -0.88 -3.01 -18.37
CA ASP A 92 -0.81 -4.25 -17.59
C ASP A 92 -0.36 -3.95 -16.14
N THR A 93 0.62 -3.08 -15.95
CA THR A 93 1.14 -2.70 -14.62
C THR A 93 0.09 -1.99 -13.77
N TYR A 94 -0.62 -1.02 -14.33
CA TYR A 94 -1.56 -0.20 -13.56
C TYR A 94 -3.00 -0.72 -13.57
N GLY A 95 -3.30 -1.80 -14.31
CA GLY A 95 -4.64 -2.38 -14.37
C GLY A 95 -5.64 -1.53 -15.16
N TYR A 96 -5.19 -0.94 -16.27
CA TYR A 96 -6.01 -0.13 -17.18
C TYR A 96 -5.91 -0.62 -18.62
N THR A 97 -6.86 -0.22 -19.46
CA THR A 97 -6.78 -0.56 -20.89
C THR A 97 -5.71 0.27 -21.60
N GLN A 98 -5.09 -0.28 -22.65
CA GLN A 98 -4.17 0.49 -23.50
C GLN A 98 -4.83 1.75 -24.10
N ARG A 99 -6.13 1.70 -24.38
CA ARG A 99 -6.90 2.86 -24.83
C ARG A 99 -6.87 3.98 -23.80
N TRP A 100 -7.06 3.65 -22.52
CA TRP A 100 -7.01 4.62 -21.43
C TRP A 100 -5.61 5.25 -21.32
N VAL A 101 -4.55 4.44 -21.33
CA VAL A 101 -3.17 4.93 -21.29
C VAL A 101 -2.89 5.91 -22.44
N LYS A 102 -3.30 5.59 -23.67
CA LYS A 102 -3.16 6.50 -24.83
C LYS A 102 -3.92 7.82 -24.64
N GLN A 103 -5.10 7.78 -24.01
CA GLN A 103 -5.87 8.99 -23.71
C GLN A 103 -5.17 9.87 -22.69
N GLU A 104 -4.67 9.29 -21.59
CA GLU A 104 -3.96 10.02 -20.54
C GLU A 104 -2.67 10.67 -21.08
N LEU A 105 -1.92 9.96 -21.94
CA LEU A 105 -0.74 10.49 -22.60
C LEU A 105 -1.07 11.61 -23.60
N LYS A 106 -2.26 11.59 -24.22
CA LYS A 106 -2.71 12.65 -25.12
C LYS A 106 -3.12 13.91 -24.35
N GLN A 107 -3.84 13.75 -23.25
CA GLN A 107 -4.23 14.87 -22.37
C GLN A 107 -2.99 15.60 -21.84
N ALA A 108 -1.98 14.85 -21.40
CA ALA A 108 -0.71 15.40 -20.93
C ALA A 108 0.01 16.31 -21.95
N LYS A 109 -0.19 16.07 -23.25
CA LYS A 109 0.39 16.88 -24.34
C LYS A 109 -0.43 18.11 -24.70
N THR A 110 -1.69 18.18 -24.29
CA THR A 110 -2.60 19.30 -24.58
C THR A 110 -2.52 20.37 -23.49
N ASP A 111 -2.09 19.98 -22.29
CA ASP A 111 -1.91 20.88 -21.13
C ASP A 111 -0.49 21.51 -21.08
N GLN A 112 0.33 21.31 -22.13
CA GLN A 112 1.64 21.94 -22.36
C GLN A 112 1.55 22.93 -23.52
#